data_AF-A0A7W6F0F0-F1
#
_entry.id   AF-A0A7W6F0F0-F1
#
_cell.length_a   1.000
_cell.length_b   1.000
_cell.length_c   1.000
_cell.angle_alpha   90.00
_cell.angle_beta   90.00
_cell.angle_gamma   90.00
#
_symmetry.space_group_name_H-M   'P 1'
#
loop_
_entity.id
_entity.type
_entity.pdbx_description
1 polymer ?
#
loop_
_entity_poly.entity_id
_entity_poly.type
_entity_poly.pdbx_seq_one_letter_code
_entity_poly.pdbx_strand_id
1 'polypeptide(L)'
;MAGPIHYEVYVRKTAPAGWTLLIATEDRKHALETAEDQLRDRLAAAARVTKETLDPDTMEFNSLNILTIGAPEERKKPKTVEAVRPACSAPAELYTPHARALIGRVLEDWLKRQGATAFELLHRPDLAERLDASGVELQHAVQKVAVPESQASGQDLHSVVRHYQRLSEDAVARLLKAGRSGLFPSLEKRSIAELAQGLSGSADRAFVMGGVVAQALADRKGARDRLDGLMDMIDAAPPAGPARGLVVGAVEQIAAEMLAVRANLAEILGPSLDHGASLAAVVRMVAPREVERLIGLDPRMALMTPAVEGPAARLGARLAGGELPQLSASLARMVTRELASPRRLRPNDPVGEIDILRTLAMALTAAAGRLLTLEEVQNAFVDRSKSLVTPDFVGAYVRQCPTALSEAELLTRLCENVTGGANKRAAARWLSACVASVRLESEMRQSAPGGPSVSQKLLVLARLQRSVRAVQLGELDERQISTAIGALGGTLEADAGLLAQIGRAQATPVQKLTALMKMTNGETAPLGPAADRARAEAVKMLRIPEIREAADADTEASAALQSLMQAARLKV
;
A
#
# COMPACT_ATOMS: atom_id res chain seq x y z
N MET A 1 -19.21 -7.19 -53.92
CA MET A 1 -19.91 -8.21 -54.74
C MET A 1 -20.39 -9.29 -53.78
N ALA A 2 -21.64 -9.75 -53.86
CA ALA A 2 -22.10 -10.83 -52.98
C ALA A 2 -21.24 -12.08 -53.23
N GLY A 3 -20.68 -12.66 -52.17
CA GLY A 3 -19.87 -13.88 -52.27
C GLY A 3 -20.69 -15.09 -52.74
N PRO A 4 -20.04 -16.23 -52.99
CA PRO A 4 -20.72 -17.44 -53.44
C PRO A 4 -21.84 -17.85 -52.46
N ILE A 5 -22.98 -18.27 -53.03
CA ILE A 5 -24.19 -18.65 -52.31
C ILE A 5 -24.46 -20.12 -52.56
N HIS A 6 -24.74 -20.87 -51.50
CA HIS A 6 -25.32 -22.20 -51.59
C HIS A 6 -26.48 -22.36 -50.61
N TYR A 7 -27.27 -23.40 -50.81
CA TYR A 7 -28.45 -23.73 -50.02
C TYR A 7 -28.27 -25.09 -49.37
N GLU A 8 -28.57 -25.18 -48.09
CA GLU A 8 -28.46 -26.39 -47.29
C GLU A 8 -29.84 -26.86 -46.85
N VAL A 9 -30.17 -28.11 -47.13
CA VAL A 9 -31.43 -28.73 -46.71
C VAL A 9 -31.17 -29.60 -45.49
N TYR A 10 -31.76 -29.24 -44.36
CA TYR A 10 -31.74 -30.00 -43.14
C TYR A 10 -33.06 -30.74 -42.95
N VAL A 11 -33.00 -31.99 -42.49
CA VAL A 11 -34.18 -32.78 -42.17
C VAL A 11 -34.13 -33.29 -40.75
N ARG A 12 -35.32 -33.48 -40.17
CA ARG A 12 -35.53 -34.11 -38.88
C ARG A 12 -36.43 -35.32 -39.07
N LYS A 13 -35.90 -36.54 -38.85
CA LYS A 13 -36.63 -37.80 -39.10
C LYS A 13 -37.82 -38.03 -38.16
N THR A 14 -37.72 -37.63 -36.90
CA THR A 14 -38.79 -37.75 -35.88
C THR A 14 -38.84 -36.48 -35.02
N ALA A 15 -39.98 -36.17 -34.39
CA ALA A 15 -40.15 -34.95 -33.59
C ALA A 15 -39.03 -34.69 -32.52
N PRO A 16 -38.51 -35.68 -31.79
CA PRO A 16 -37.42 -35.45 -30.82
C PRO A 16 -36.01 -35.48 -31.42
N ALA A 17 -35.85 -35.85 -32.69
CA ALA A 17 -34.53 -35.96 -33.33
C ALA A 17 -33.91 -34.58 -33.61
N GLY A 18 -32.58 -34.51 -33.68
CA GLY A 18 -31.87 -33.32 -34.13
C GLY A 18 -31.98 -33.09 -35.64
N TRP A 19 -31.68 -31.88 -36.09
CA TRP A 19 -31.53 -31.55 -37.50
C TRP A 19 -30.28 -32.22 -38.08
N THR A 20 -30.42 -32.86 -39.24
CA THR A 20 -29.30 -33.46 -39.98
C THR A 20 -29.25 -32.85 -41.37
N LEU A 21 -28.06 -32.45 -41.84
CA LEU A 21 -27.88 -31.97 -43.21
C LEU A 21 -28.14 -33.12 -44.18
N LEU A 22 -29.07 -32.93 -45.12
CA LEU A 22 -29.41 -33.88 -46.16
C LEU A 22 -28.58 -33.61 -47.42
N ILE A 23 -28.63 -32.38 -47.93
CA ILE A 23 -27.89 -31.94 -49.12
C ILE A 23 -27.45 -30.48 -48.99
N ALA A 24 -26.41 -30.11 -49.74
CA ALA A 24 -26.03 -28.74 -50.04
C ALA A 24 -26.00 -28.56 -51.57
N THR A 25 -26.63 -27.52 -52.09
CA THR A 25 -26.73 -27.25 -53.55
C THR A 25 -26.69 -25.76 -53.84
N GLU A 26 -26.16 -25.36 -54.99
CA GLU A 26 -26.19 -23.96 -55.45
C GLU A 26 -27.56 -23.57 -56.04
N ASP A 27 -28.40 -24.55 -56.40
CA ASP A 27 -29.73 -24.31 -56.94
C ASP A 27 -30.79 -24.19 -55.84
N ARG A 28 -31.33 -22.98 -55.67
CA ARG A 28 -32.41 -22.68 -54.74
C ARG A 28 -33.66 -23.53 -54.97
N LYS A 29 -34.05 -23.72 -56.23
CA LYS A 29 -35.30 -24.40 -56.57
C LYS A 29 -35.19 -25.88 -56.18
N HIS A 30 -34.06 -26.50 -56.52
CA HIS A 30 -33.79 -27.88 -56.14
C HIS A 30 -33.77 -28.09 -54.61
N ALA A 31 -33.19 -27.16 -53.84
CA ALA A 31 -33.18 -27.24 -52.38
C ALA A 31 -34.60 -27.19 -51.78
N LEU A 32 -35.47 -26.32 -52.29
CA LEU A 32 -36.85 -26.18 -51.82
C LEU A 32 -37.68 -27.41 -52.19
N GLU A 33 -37.60 -27.89 -53.43
CA GLU A 33 -38.31 -29.08 -53.90
C GLU A 33 -37.88 -30.32 -53.09
N THR A 34 -36.58 -30.48 -52.84
CA THR A 34 -36.06 -31.60 -52.03
C THR A 34 -36.62 -31.55 -50.60
N ALA A 35 -36.68 -30.37 -49.98
CA ALA A 35 -37.23 -30.22 -48.63
C ALA A 35 -38.73 -30.57 -48.57
N GLU A 36 -39.50 -30.18 -49.59
CA GLU A 36 -40.92 -30.53 -49.72
C GLU A 36 -41.12 -32.03 -49.98
N ASP A 37 -40.30 -32.65 -50.83
CA ASP A 37 -40.35 -34.08 -51.13
C ASP A 37 -40.11 -34.95 -49.89
N GLN A 38 -39.18 -34.57 -49.03
CA GLN A 38 -38.91 -35.31 -47.78
C GLN A 38 -40.11 -35.36 -46.84
N LEU A 39 -40.96 -34.34 -46.85
CA LEU A 39 -42.22 -34.34 -46.09
C LEU A 39 -43.35 -35.05 -46.85
N ARG A 40 -43.43 -34.85 -48.17
CA ARG A 40 -44.41 -35.49 -49.05
C ARG A 40 -44.31 -37.02 -48.97
N ASP A 41 -43.09 -37.54 -49.02
CA ASP A 41 -42.78 -38.97 -48.99
C ASP A 41 -42.73 -39.55 -47.56
N ARG A 42 -43.03 -38.73 -46.54
CA ARG A 42 -43.02 -39.07 -45.12
C ARG A 42 -41.66 -39.61 -44.63
N LEU A 43 -40.57 -39.20 -45.27
CA LEU A 43 -39.20 -39.56 -44.91
C LEU A 43 -38.65 -38.68 -43.77
N ALA A 44 -39.25 -37.50 -43.54
CA ALA A 44 -38.94 -36.59 -42.44
C ALA A 44 -40.21 -36.07 -41.75
N ALA A 45 -40.07 -35.72 -40.47
CA ALA A 45 -41.08 -35.04 -39.66
C ALA A 45 -41.01 -33.51 -39.78
N ALA A 46 -39.84 -32.96 -40.14
CA ALA A 46 -39.66 -31.55 -40.50
C ALA A 46 -38.47 -31.38 -41.45
N ALA A 47 -38.52 -30.36 -42.30
CA ALA A 47 -37.45 -29.95 -43.19
C ALA A 47 -37.20 -28.44 -43.08
N ARG A 48 -35.93 -28.03 -43.20
CA ARG A 48 -35.48 -26.64 -43.13
C ARG A 48 -34.48 -26.38 -44.23
N VAL A 49 -34.63 -25.28 -44.96
CA VAL A 49 -33.65 -24.84 -45.97
C VAL A 49 -32.99 -23.55 -45.49
N THR A 50 -31.67 -23.55 -45.40
CA THR A 50 -30.88 -22.35 -45.14
C THR A 50 -30.13 -21.92 -46.40
N LYS A 51 -30.02 -20.62 -46.59
CA LYS A 51 -29.18 -19.99 -47.60
C LYS A 51 -27.91 -19.53 -46.90
N GLU A 52 -26.79 -20.10 -47.29
CA GLU A 52 -25.47 -19.72 -46.82
C GLU A 52 -24.86 -18.74 -47.81
N THR A 53 -24.46 -17.56 -47.35
CA THR A 53 -23.76 -16.57 -48.17
C THR A 53 -22.39 -16.34 -47.57
N LEU A 54 -21.32 -16.63 -48.32
CA LEU A 54 -19.96 -16.37 -47.87
C LEU A 54 -19.69 -14.86 -47.91
N ASP A 55 -19.25 -14.30 -46.79
CA ASP A 55 -18.71 -12.95 -46.75
C ASP A 55 -17.21 -13.00 -47.15
N PRO A 56 -16.81 -12.38 -48.28
CA PRO A 56 -15.44 -12.46 -48.78
C PRO A 56 -14.42 -11.75 -47.88
N ASP A 57 -14.85 -10.81 -47.02
CA ASP A 57 -13.93 -10.05 -46.17
C ASP A 57 -13.61 -10.80 -44.85
N THR A 58 -14.60 -11.52 -44.31
CA THR A 58 -14.47 -12.25 -43.04
C THR A 58 -14.23 -13.75 -43.21
N MET A 59 -14.47 -14.29 -44.42
CA MET A 59 -14.48 -15.74 -44.71
C MET A 59 -15.51 -16.53 -43.87
N GLU A 60 -16.50 -15.85 -43.29
CA GLU A 60 -17.58 -16.46 -42.52
C GLU A 60 -18.85 -16.61 -43.37
N PHE A 61 -19.64 -17.66 -43.11
CA PHE A 61 -20.94 -17.86 -43.75
C PHE A 61 -22.04 -17.19 -42.95
N ASN A 62 -22.83 -16.36 -43.62
CA ASN A 62 -24.05 -15.82 -43.06
C ASN A 62 -25.25 -16.71 -43.47
N SER A 63 -25.78 -17.43 -42.49
CA SER A 63 -26.86 -18.40 -42.66
C SER A 63 -28.24 -17.72 -42.52
N LEU A 64 -29.03 -17.69 -43.58
CA LEU A 64 -30.41 -17.21 -43.57
C LEU A 64 -31.38 -18.38 -43.75
N ASN A 65 -32.26 -18.64 -42.79
CA ASN A 65 -33.32 -19.64 -42.95
C ASN A 65 -34.38 -19.14 -43.94
N ILE A 66 -34.55 -19.83 -45.07
CA ILE A 66 -35.49 -19.45 -46.14
C ILE A 66 -36.78 -20.26 -46.11
N LEU A 67 -36.78 -21.45 -45.53
CA LEU A 67 -37.95 -22.32 -45.45
C LEU A 67 -37.87 -23.19 -44.20
N THR A 68 -38.96 -23.29 -43.45
CA THR A 68 -39.12 -24.30 -42.39
C THR A 68 -40.53 -24.86 -42.48
N ILE A 69 -40.63 -26.17 -42.67
CA ILE A 69 -41.88 -26.89 -42.90
C ILE A 69 -41.91 -28.17 -42.04
N GLY A 70 -43.10 -28.57 -41.61
CA GLY A 70 -43.33 -29.74 -40.76
C GLY A 70 -43.59 -29.43 -39.29
N ALA A 71 -43.51 -30.45 -38.43
CA ALA A 71 -43.88 -30.32 -37.02
C ALA A 71 -43.01 -29.29 -36.28
N PRO A 72 -43.58 -28.45 -35.40
CA PRO A 72 -42.82 -27.41 -34.68
C PRO A 72 -41.74 -28.01 -33.74
N GLU A 73 -40.72 -27.22 -33.43
CA GLU A 73 -39.69 -27.59 -32.44
C GLU A 73 -40.27 -27.56 -31.01
N GLU A 74 -40.20 -28.68 -30.29
CA GLU A 74 -40.42 -28.65 -28.84
C GLU A 74 -39.23 -27.97 -28.18
N ARG A 75 -39.45 -26.75 -27.65
CA ARG A 75 -38.44 -26.02 -26.87
C ARG A 75 -38.07 -26.84 -25.64
N LYS A 76 -36.88 -27.45 -25.63
CA LYS A 76 -36.30 -28.04 -24.43
C LYS A 76 -36.18 -26.94 -23.37
N LYS A 77 -36.80 -27.15 -22.20
CA LYS A 77 -36.60 -26.26 -21.03
C LYS A 77 -35.09 -26.14 -20.75
N PRO A 78 -34.54 -24.93 -20.63
CA PRO A 78 -33.12 -24.76 -20.35
C PRO A 78 -32.77 -25.43 -19.02
N LYS A 79 -31.64 -26.15 -18.99
CA LYS A 79 -31.05 -26.69 -17.77
C LYS A 79 -30.77 -25.52 -16.83
N THR A 80 -31.33 -25.57 -15.61
CA THR A 80 -31.06 -24.61 -14.53
C THR A 80 -29.56 -24.56 -14.24
N VAL A 81 -28.91 -23.45 -14.60
CA VAL A 81 -27.63 -23.04 -14.01
C VAL A 81 -27.89 -22.87 -12.51
N GLU A 82 -27.08 -23.47 -11.66
CA GLU A 82 -27.19 -23.26 -10.20
C GLU A 82 -27.14 -21.76 -9.92
N ALA A 83 -28.22 -21.24 -9.32
CA ALA A 83 -28.30 -19.83 -8.97
C ALA A 83 -27.19 -19.52 -7.95
N VAL A 84 -26.33 -18.54 -8.30
CA VAL A 84 -25.33 -17.98 -7.37
C VAL A 84 -26.07 -17.59 -6.09
N ARG A 85 -25.71 -18.19 -4.95
CA ARG A 85 -26.43 -17.92 -3.69
C ARG A 85 -26.15 -16.49 -3.22
N PRO A 86 -27.14 -15.81 -2.59
CA PRO A 86 -26.90 -14.51 -1.98
C PRO A 86 -25.77 -14.56 -0.95
N ALA A 87 -25.05 -13.45 -0.78
CA ALA A 87 -23.88 -13.39 0.10
C ALA A 87 -24.19 -13.67 1.58
N CYS A 88 -25.40 -13.34 2.03
CA CYS A 88 -25.93 -13.75 3.34
C CYS A 88 -27.33 -14.35 3.19
N SER A 89 -27.57 -15.51 3.79
CA SER A 89 -28.81 -16.28 3.71
C SER A 89 -29.62 -16.30 5.01
N ALA A 90 -28.97 -16.11 6.16
CA ALA A 90 -29.59 -16.17 7.48
C ALA A 90 -29.09 -15.04 8.40
N PRO A 91 -29.88 -14.58 9.39
CA PRO A 91 -29.50 -13.46 10.26
C PRO A 91 -28.19 -13.66 11.02
N ALA A 92 -27.80 -14.90 11.33
CA ALA A 92 -26.53 -15.19 11.98
C ALA A 92 -25.30 -14.79 11.13
N GLU A 93 -25.42 -14.80 9.80
CA GLU A 93 -24.32 -14.48 8.89
C GLU A 93 -24.00 -12.97 8.87
N LEU A 94 -24.95 -12.13 9.27
CA LEU A 94 -24.73 -10.68 9.46
C LEU A 94 -23.68 -10.37 10.53
N TYR A 95 -23.46 -11.31 11.46
CA TYR A 95 -22.48 -11.18 12.54
C TYR A 95 -21.06 -11.57 12.09
N THR A 96 -20.85 -12.02 10.85
CA THR A 96 -19.51 -12.32 10.36
C THR A 96 -18.68 -11.04 10.19
N PRO A 97 -17.34 -11.07 10.35
CA PRO A 97 -16.50 -9.88 10.20
C PRO A 97 -16.67 -9.17 8.85
N HIS A 98 -16.90 -9.93 7.78
CA HIS A 98 -17.05 -9.38 6.43
C HIS A 98 -18.41 -8.69 6.25
N ALA A 99 -19.49 -9.29 6.76
CA ALA A 99 -20.81 -8.68 6.76
C ALA A 99 -20.83 -7.39 7.60
N ARG A 100 -20.24 -7.39 8.80
CA ARG A 100 -20.16 -6.17 9.63
C ARG A 100 -19.33 -5.06 9.00
N ALA A 101 -18.21 -5.40 8.35
CA ALA A 101 -17.44 -4.43 7.58
C ALA A 101 -18.26 -3.83 6.43
N LEU A 102 -19.09 -4.63 5.74
CA LEU A 102 -20.00 -4.14 4.71
C LEU A 102 -21.11 -3.26 5.31
N ILE A 103 -21.78 -3.69 6.38
CA ILE A 103 -22.79 -2.93 7.13
C ILE A 103 -22.23 -1.57 7.55
N GLY A 104 -21.02 -1.56 8.12
CA GLY A 104 -20.31 -0.35 8.53
C GLY A 104 -20.09 0.65 7.38
N ARG A 105 -19.86 0.17 6.16
CA ARG A 105 -19.71 1.03 4.96
C ARG A 105 -21.05 1.50 4.41
N VAL A 106 -22.05 0.63 4.30
CA VAL A 106 -23.34 1.01 3.68
C VAL A 106 -24.16 1.94 4.58
N LEU A 107 -23.99 1.83 5.90
CA LEU A 107 -24.62 2.65 6.94
C LEU A 107 -23.66 3.66 7.60
N GLU A 108 -22.53 3.99 6.98
CA GLU A 108 -21.46 4.82 7.59
C GLU A 108 -22.01 6.13 8.18
N ASP A 109 -22.78 6.90 7.40
CA ASP A 109 -23.34 8.19 7.83
C ASP A 109 -24.31 8.04 9.00
N TRP A 110 -25.14 7.00 8.97
CA TRP A 110 -26.10 6.72 10.03
C TRP A 110 -25.39 6.32 11.33
N LEU A 111 -24.44 5.38 11.26
CA LEU A 111 -23.65 4.91 12.38
C LEU A 111 -22.85 6.05 13.02
N LYS A 112 -22.27 6.92 12.19
CA LYS A 112 -21.56 8.13 12.65
C LYS A 112 -22.47 9.08 13.42
N ARG A 113 -23.71 9.31 12.97
CA ARG A 113 -24.69 10.14 13.69
C ARG A 113 -25.12 9.53 15.02
N GLN A 114 -25.21 8.20 15.10
CA GLN A 114 -25.54 7.50 16.34
C GLN A 114 -24.34 7.32 17.28
N GLY A 115 -23.11 7.54 16.80
CA GLY A 115 -21.89 7.28 17.57
C GLY A 115 -21.67 5.81 17.90
N ALA A 116 -22.10 4.91 17.02
CA ALA A 116 -22.11 3.46 17.24
C ALA A 116 -21.38 2.69 16.13
N THR A 117 -20.95 1.47 16.43
CA THR A 117 -20.36 0.53 15.47
C THR A 117 -21.40 -0.39 14.83
N ALA A 118 -21.03 -1.10 13.76
CA ALA A 118 -21.90 -2.09 13.15
C ALA A 118 -22.14 -3.27 14.09
N PHE A 119 -21.12 -3.65 14.88
CA PHE A 119 -21.26 -4.61 15.97
C PHE A 119 -22.34 -4.19 16.96
N GLU A 120 -22.32 -2.93 17.42
CA GLU A 120 -23.34 -2.43 18.35
C GLU A 120 -24.73 -2.41 17.74
N LEU A 121 -24.87 -1.99 16.48
CA LEU A 121 -26.16 -2.04 15.78
C LEU A 121 -26.79 -3.44 15.80
N LEU A 122 -25.97 -4.48 15.63
CA LEU A 122 -26.43 -5.87 15.65
C LEU A 122 -26.71 -6.41 17.06
N HIS A 123 -26.31 -5.70 18.12
CA HIS A 123 -26.42 -6.17 19.50
C HIS A 123 -27.26 -5.25 20.41
N ARG A 124 -27.63 -4.05 19.96
CA ARG A 124 -28.42 -3.06 20.70
C ARG A 124 -29.84 -2.94 20.16
N PRO A 125 -30.87 -3.36 20.93
CA PRO A 125 -32.27 -3.25 20.53
C PRO A 125 -32.70 -1.81 20.20
N ASP A 126 -32.20 -0.82 20.95
CA ASP A 126 -32.56 0.59 20.77
C ASP A 126 -32.02 1.17 19.45
N LEU A 127 -30.84 0.73 19.00
CA LEU A 127 -30.28 1.13 17.71
C LEU A 127 -31.03 0.49 16.54
N ALA A 128 -31.36 -0.81 16.66
CA ALA A 128 -32.12 -1.51 15.63
C ALA A 128 -33.54 -0.93 15.48
N GLU A 129 -34.22 -0.63 16.59
CA GLU A 129 -35.54 0.02 16.57
C GLU A 129 -35.48 1.40 15.88
N ARG A 130 -34.46 2.21 16.18
CA ARG A 130 -34.26 3.51 15.52
C ARG A 130 -33.97 3.39 14.03
N LEU A 131 -33.19 2.40 13.62
CA LEU A 131 -32.88 2.16 12.20
C LEU A 131 -34.14 1.69 11.46
N ASP A 132 -34.89 0.76 12.04
CA ASP A 132 -36.13 0.23 11.47
C ASP A 132 -37.19 1.33 11.33
N ALA A 133 -37.37 2.15 12.38
CA ALA A 133 -38.29 3.28 12.37
C ALA A 133 -37.94 4.36 11.33
N SER A 134 -36.68 4.44 10.89
CA SER A 134 -36.27 5.40 9.86
C SER A 134 -36.77 5.02 8.46
N GLY A 135 -36.96 3.72 8.18
CA GLY A 135 -37.39 3.13 6.90
C GLY A 135 -36.46 3.38 5.71
N VAL A 136 -36.22 4.65 5.38
CA VAL A 136 -35.48 5.10 4.18
C VAL A 136 -34.00 4.72 4.25
N GLU A 137 -33.35 4.87 5.41
CA GLU A 137 -31.92 4.57 5.57
C GLU A 137 -31.63 3.08 5.36
N LEU A 138 -32.49 2.21 5.91
CA LEU A 138 -32.38 0.77 5.75
C LEU A 138 -32.65 0.35 4.30
N GLN A 139 -33.67 0.94 3.65
CA GLN A 139 -33.96 0.67 2.25
C GLN A 139 -32.80 1.08 1.32
N HIS A 140 -32.21 2.26 1.55
CA HIS A 140 -31.03 2.71 0.82
C HIS A 140 -29.82 1.77 1.03
N ALA A 141 -29.58 1.33 2.27
CA ALA A 141 -28.51 0.38 2.57
C ALA A 141 -28.71 -0.95 1.85
N VAL A 142 -29.93 -1.48 1.83
CA VAL A 142 -30.27 -2.70 1.07
C VAL A 142 -30.00 -2.52 -0.41
N GLN A 143 -30.40 -1.39 -1.01
CA GLN A 143 -30.16 -1.12 -2.43
C GLN A 143 -28.66 -1.04 -2.77
N LYS A 144 -27.85 -0.41 -1.91
CA LYS A 144 -26.38 -0.34 -2.07
C LYS A 144 -25.72 -1.72 -2.14
N VAL A 145 -26.32 -2.75 -1.54
CA VAL A 145 -25.83 -4.14 -1.59
C VAL A 145 -26.47 -4.91 -2.76
N ALA A 146 -27.79 -4.81 -2.90
CA ALA A 146 -28.55 -5.61 -3.86
C ALA A 146 -28.23 -5.29 -5.33
N VAL A 147 -27.98 -4.02 -5.66
CA VAL A 147 -27.66 -3.59 -7.03
C VAL A 147 -26.36 -4.23 -7.56
N PRO A 148 -25.20 -4.06 -6.91
CA PRO A 148 -23.95 -4.67 -7.38
C PRO A 148 -24.00 -6.20 -7.34
N GLU A 149 -24.70 -6.80 -6.38
CA GLU A 149 -24.85 -8.24 -6.32
C GLU A 149 -25.72 -8.80 -7.45
N SER A 150 -26.84 -8.16 -7.76
CA SER A 150 -27.68 -8.50 -8.93
C SER A 150 -26.88 -8.40 -10.23
N GLN A 151 -26.09 -7.33 -10.39
CA GLN A 151 -25.22 -7.16 -11.57
C GLN A 151 -24.15 -8.25 -11.68
N ALA A 152 -23.54 -8.65 -10.56
CA ALA A 152 -22.49 -9.66 -10.54
C ALA A 152 -23.02 -11.09 -10.70
N SER A 153 -24.17 -11.39 -10.12
CA SER A 153 -24.77 -12.73 -10.12
C SER A 153 -25.72 -12.99 -11.30
N GLY A 154 -26.14 -11.94 -12.00
CA GLY A 154 -27.18 -12.02 -13.03
C GLY A 154 -28.60 -12.26 -12.48
N GLN A 155 -28.78 -12.17 -11.16
CA GLN A 155 -30.10 -12.34 -10.52
C GLN A 155 -31.00 -11.12 -10.72
N ASP A 156 -32.31 -11.34 -10.72
CA ASP A 156 -33.31 -10.28 -10.74
C ASP A 156 -33.16 -9.35 -9.51
N LEU A 157 -32.99 -8.05 -9.77
CA LEU A 157 -32.74 -7.05 -8.74
C LEU A 157 -33.87 -7.02 -7.68
N HIS A 158 -35.13 -7.14 -8.10
CA HIS A 158 -36.25 -7.12 -7.16
C HIS A 158 -36.24 -8.33 -6.22
N SER A 159 -35.85 -9.50 -6.72
CA SER A 159 -35.64 -10.69 -5.90
C SER A 159 -34.54 -10.48 -4.84
N VAL A 160 -33.39 -9.95 -5.24
CA VAL A 160 -32.25 -9.70 -4.33
C VAL A 160 -32.61 -8.64 -3.28
N VAL A 161 -33.28 -7.55 -3.68
CA VAL A 161 -33.77 -6.52 -2.74
C VAL A 161 -34.72 -7.14 -1.71
N ARG A 162 -35.70 -7.93 -2.16
CA ARG A 162 -36.67 -8.57 -1.26
C ARG A 162 -36.01 -9.56 -0.29
N HIS A 163 -34.98 -10.27 -0.75
CA HIS A 163 -34.19 -11.16 0.08
C HIS A 163 -33.51 -10.41 1.23
N TYR A 164 -32.80 -9.32 0.93
CA TYR A 164 -32.11 -8.53 1.95
C TYR A 164 -33.06 -7.76 2.88
N GLN A 165 -34.23 -7.32 2.38
CA GLN A 165 -35.28 -6.74 3.22
C GLN A 165 -35.76 -7.74 4.28
N ARG A 166 -36.15 -8.95 3.86
CA ARG A 166 -36.56 -10.02 4.79
C ARG A 166 -35.45 -10.37 5.78
N LEU A 167 -34.22 -10.49 5.30
CA LEU A 167 -33.07 -10.77 6.15
C LEU A 167 -32.89 -9.69 7.24
N SER A 168 -33.05 -8.41 6.89
CA SER A 168 -32.98 -7.31 7.86
C SER A 168 -34.15 -7.32 8.84
N GLU A 169 -35.37 -7.57 8.37
CA GLU A 169 -36.58 -7.67 9.22
C GLU A 169 -36.43 -8.81 10.24
N ASP A 170 -35.98 -10.00 9.81
CA ASP A 170 -35.74 -11.14 10.69
C ASP A 170 -34.65 -10.86 11.74
N ALA A 171 -33.58 -10.16 11.34
CA ALA A 171 -32.50 -9.78 12.24
C ALA A 171 -32.97 -8.77 13.31
N VAL A 172 -33.72 -7.74 12.90
CA VAL A 172 -34.32 -6.75 13.81
C VAL A 172 -35.31 -7.45 14.75
N ALA A 173 -36.20 -8.30 14.23
CA ALA A 173 -37.18 -9.01 15.03
C ALA A 173 -36.53 -9.90 16.10
N ARG A 174 -35.45 -10.63 15.75
CA ARG A 174 -34.66 -11.42 16.70
C ARG A 174 -34.08 -10.54 17.81
N LEU A 175 -33.47 -9.40 17.46
CA LEU A 175 -32.82 -8.52 18.42
C LEU A 175 -33.82 -7.85 19.36
N LEU A 176 -34.94 -7.35 18.83
CA LEU A 176 -36.00 -6.77 19.65
C LEU A 176 -36.63 -7.79 20.59
N LYS A 177 -36.80 -9.05 20.14
CA LYS A 177 -37.25 -10.14 21.00
C LYS A 177 -36.26 -10.39 22.15
N ALA A 178 -34.95 -10.42 21.86
CA ALA A 178 -33.91 -10.58 22.88
C ALA A 178 -33.89 -9.43 23.90
N GLY A 179 -34.08 -8.19 23.43
CA GLY A 179 -34.22 -7.02 24.29
C GLY A 179 -35.43 -7.12 25.22
N ARG A 180 -36.62 -7.41 24.68
CA ARG A 180 -37.85 -7.57 25.46
C ARG A 180 -37.79 -8.72 26.47
N SER A 181 -37.05 -9.79 26.16
CA SER A 181 -36.85 -10.91 27.09
C SER A 181 -35.78 -10.64 28.15
N GLY A 182 -35.16 -9.46 28.18
CA GLY A 182 -34.10 -9.12 29.12
C GLY A 182 -32.84 -9.97 28.95
N LEU A 183 -32.55 -10.43 27.72
CA LEU A 183 -31.45 -11.35 27.44
C LEU A 183 -30.07 -10.69 27.69
N PHE A 184 -30.01 -9.36 27.66
CA PHE A 184 -28.79 -8.55 27.87
C PHE A 184 -28.80 -7.91 29.26
N PRO A 185 -28.30 -8.60 30.30
CA PRO A 185 -28.28 -8.06 31.66
C PRO A 185 -27.36 -6.83 31.77
N SER A 186 -27.77 -5.84 32.58
CA SER A 186 -26.95 -4.65 32.91
C SER A 186 -25.78 -5.01 33.82
N LEU A 187 -24.63 -4.37 33.58
CA LEU A 187 -23.41 -4.48 34.40
C LEU A 187 -23.49 -3.69 35.71
N GLU A 188 -24.54 -2.90 35.96
CA GLU A 188 -24.72 -2.18 37.23
C GLU A 188 -24.95 -3.14 38.42
N LYS A 189 -25.54 -4.31 38.16
CA LYS A 189 -25.99 -5.25 39.20
C LYS A 189 -25.19 -6.55 39.23
N ARG A 190 -24.44 -6.86 38.17
CA ARG A 190 -23.70 -8.12 38.02
C ARG A 190 -22.35 -7.86 37.38
N SER A 191 -21.32 -8.55 37.86
CA SER A 191 -20.00 -8.44 37.26
C SER A 191 -19.96 -9.11 35.88
N ILE A 192 -19.17 -8.55 34.95
CA ILE A 192 -18.99 -9.14 33.62
C ILE A 192 -18.37 -10.55 33.71
N ALA A 193 -17.55 -10.81 34.74
CA ALA A 193 -16.97 -12.12 35.01
C ALA A 193 -18.01 -13.18 35.36
N GLU A 194 -18.95 -12.88 36.27
CA GLU A 194 -20.05 -13.78 36.62
C GLU A 194 -20.94 -14.10 35.41
N LEU A 195 -21.25 -13.07 34.61
CA LEU A 195 -22.03 -13.24 33.39
C LEU A 195 -21.31 -14.14 32.38
N ALA A 196 -20.02 -13.90 32.15
CA ALA A 196 -19.23 -14.70 31.23
C ALA A 196 -19.13 -16.17 31.65
N GLN A 197 -18.96 -16.43 32.95
CA GLN A 197 -18.93 -17.79 33.48
C GLN A 197 -20.29 -18.49 33.36
N GLY A 198 -21.39 -17.78 33.67
CA GLY A 198 -22.74 -18.32 33.58
C GLY A 198 -23.20 -18.65 32.15
N LEU A 199 -22.59 -18.02 31.14
CA LEU A 199 -22.87 -18.29 29.72
C LEU A 199 -22.06 -19.46 29.13
N SER A 200 -21.19 -20.08 29.93
CA SER A 200 -20.40 -21.23 29.47
C SER A 200 -21.31 -22.37 28.98
N GLY A 201 -21.02 -22.92 27.80
CA GLY A 201 -21.81 -24.00 27.19
C GLY A 201 -23.08 -23.56 26.45
N SER A 202 -23.55 -22.32 26.59
CA SER A 202 -24.69 -21.82 25.81
C SER A 202 -24.33 -21.63 24.32
N ALA A 203 -25.27 -21.94 23.42
CA ALA A 203 -25.12 -21.75 21.98
C ALA A 203 -25.11 -20.26 21.58
N ASP A 204 -25.91 -19.44 22.27
CA ASP A 204 -26.03 -17.99 22.01
C ASP A 204 -25.05 -17.14 22.84
N ARG A 205 -24.09 -17.75 23.54
CA ARG A 205 -23.18 -17.03 24.47
C ARG A 205 -22.50 -15.80 23.87
N ALA A 206 -22.08 -15.88 22.59
CA ALA A 206 -21.41 -14.78 21.90
C ALA A 206 -22.37 -13.62 21.61
N PHE A 207 -23.60 -13.94 21.19
CA PHE A 207 -24.65 -12.96 20.96
C PHE A 207 -25.06 -12.27 22.28
N VAL A 208 -25.22 -13.04 23.35
CA VAL A 208 -25.57 -12.49 24.67
C VAL A 208 -24.45 -11.59 25.21
N MET A 209 -23.21 -12.07 25.21
CA MET A 209 -22.08 -11.25 25.69
C MET A 209 -21.86 -10.01 24.83
N GLY A 210 -22.03 -10.13 23.50
CA GLY A 210 -21.98 -8.99 22.59
C GLY A 210 -23.01 -7.92 22.95
N GLY A 211 -24.24 -8.32 23.28
CA GLY A 211 -25.29 -7.43 23.79
C GLY A 211 -24.95 -6.77 25.12
N VAL A 212 -24.39 -7.52 26.07
CA VAL A 212 -23.96 -6.98 27.37
C VAL A 212 -22.88 -5.90 27.20
N VAL A 213 -21.84 -6.20 26.41
CA VAL A 213 -20.73 -5.25 26.15
C VAL A 213 -21.22 -4.04 25.36
N ALA A 214 -22.07 -4.23 24.34
CA ALA A 214 -22.63 -3.14 23.55
C ALA A 214 -23.54 -2.22 24.39
N GLN A 215 -24.37 -2.80 25.26
CA GLN A 215 -25.24 -2.05 26.16
C GLN A 215 -24.43 -1.23 27.18
N ALA A 216 -23.31 -1.76 27.68
CA ALA A 216 -22.42 -1.07 28.61
C ALA A 216 -21.76 0.19 28.00
N LEU A 217 -21.73 0.31 26.66
CA LEU A 217 -21.24 1.48 25.94
C LEU A 217 -22.34 2.49 25.59
N ALA A 218 -23.61 2.23 25.92
CA ALA A 218 -24.74 3.03 25.45
C ALA A 218 -24.65 4.51 25.90
N ASP A 219 -24.20 4.73 27.13
CA ASP A 219 -24.13 6.07 27.74
C ASP A 219 -22.76 6.75 27.57
N ARG A 220 -21.77 6.02 27.04
CA ARG A 220 -20.39 6.53 26.84
C ARG A 220 -20.28 7.31 25.53
N LYS A 221 -19.71 8.52 25.61
CA LYS A 221 -19.62 9.48 24.50
C LYS A 221 -18.17 9.72 24.10
N GLY A 222 -17.93 9.76 22.79
CA GLY A 222 -16.58 9.95 22.25
C GLY A 222 -15.79 8.64 22.21
N ALA A 223 -14.95 8.50 21.20
CA ALA A 223 -14.15 7.29 20.99
C ALA A 223 -13.17 7.02 22.15
N ARG A 224 -12.67 8.06 22.81
CA ARG A 224 -11.68 7.90 23.90
C ARG A 224 -12.28 7.28 25.16
N ASP A 225 -13.41 7.81 25.65
CA ASP A 225 -14.12 7.27 26.81
C ASP A 225 -14.67 5.87 26.54
N ARG A 226 -15.20 5.65 25.33
CA ARG A 226 -15.66 4.33 24.91
C ARG A 226 -14.55 3.29 24.91
N LEU A 227 -13.36 3.64 24.39
CA LEU A 227 -12.20 2.75 24.44
C LEU A 227 -11.76 2.49 25.89
N ASP A 228 -11.80 3.49 26.76
CA ASP A 228 -11.48 3.31 28.18
C ASP A 228 -12.42 2.29 28.84
N GLY A 229 -13.72 2.41 28.57
CA GLY A 229 -14.72 1.45 29.04
C GLY A 229 -14.54 0.03 28.51
N LEU A 230 -14.12 -0.10 27.26
CA LEU A 230 -13.72 -1.39 26.70
C LEU A 230 -12.53 -1.98 27.47
N MET A 231 -11.54 -1.18 27.85
CA MET A 231 -10.39 -1.63 28.65
C MET A 231 -10.81 -2.02 30.07
N ASP A 232 -11.71 -1.26 30.71
CA ASP A 232 -12.27 -1.58 32.02
C ASP A 232 -12.98 -2.95 32.02
N MET A 233 -13.70 -3.26 30.94
CA MET A 233 -14.37 -4.55 30.78
C MET A 233 -13.38 -5.72 30.61
N ILE A 234 -12.22 -5.52 29.95
CA ILE A 234 -11.16 -6.53 29.89
C ILE A 234 -10.52 -6.75 31.27
N ASP A 235 -10.31 -5.66 32.03
CA ASP A 235 -9.74 -5.72 33.37
C ASP A 235 -10.68 -6.41 34.36
N ALA A 236 -12.00 -6.21 34.22
CA ALA A 236 -13.03 -6.90 34.99
C ALA A 236 -13.37 -8.32 34.48
N ALA A 237 -12.79 -8.76 33.36
CA ALA A 237 -13.03 -10.09 32.81
C ALA A 237 -12.32 -11.18 33.66
N PRO A 238 -12.76 -12.45 33.57
CA PRO A 238 -12.07 -13.56 34.22
C PRO A 238 -10.58 -13.60 33.84
N PRO A 239 -9.67 -14.06 34.72
CA PRO A 239 -8.23 -13.99 34.46
C PRO A 239 -7.76 -14.89 33.31
N ALA A 240 -8.45 -16.00 33.06
CA ALA A 240 -8.14 -16.93 31.98
C ALA A 240 -9.36 -17.76 31.54
N GLY A 241 -9.20 -18.50 30.44
CA GLY A 241 -10.14 -19.51 29.98
C GLY A 241 -11.23 -19.01 29.02
N PRO A 242 -12.17 -19.90 28.61
CA PRO A 242 -13.18 -19.59 27.60
C PRO A 242 -14.09 -18.40 27.94
N ALA A 243 -14.40 -18.21 29.22
CA ALA A 243 -15.19 -17.08 29.70
C ALA A 243 -14.45 -15.73 29.49
N ARG A 244 -13.12 -15.69 29.70
CA ARG A 244 -12.30 -14.52 29.33
C ARG A 244 -12.36 -14.26 27.83
N GLY A 245 -12.15 -15.31 27.03
CA GLY A 245 -12.19 -15.21 25.57
C GLY A 245 -13.52 -14.68 25.03
N LEU A 246 -14.64 -15.00 25.70
CA LEU A 246 -15.96 -14.48 25.35
C LEU A 246 -16.06 -12.95 25.51
N VAL A 247 -15.55 -12.42 26.63
CA VAL A 247 -15.54 -10.97 26.90
C VAL A 247 -14.57 -10.26 25.96
N VAL A 248 -13.32 -10.75 25.93
CA VAL A 248 -12.24 -10.16 25.13
C VAL A 248 -12.61 -10.16 23.64
N GLY A 249 -13.21 -11.24 23.13
CA GLY A 249 -13.64 -11.33 21.74
C GLY A 249 -14.76 -10.35 21.37
N ALA A 250 -15.67 -10.02 22.28
CA ALA A 250 -16.69 -8.98 22.05
C ALA A 250 -16.07 -7.58 22.07
N VAL A 251 -15.23 -7.30 23.07
CA VAL A 251 -14.49 -6.04 23.18
C VAL A 251 -13.60 -5.79 21.96
N GLU A 252 -12.86 -6.81 21.52
CA GLU A 252 -11.94 -6.74 20.39
C GLU A 252 -12.65 -6.34 19.09
N GLN A 253 -13.84 -6.90 18.85
CA GLN A 253 -14.63 -6.61 17.65
C GLN A 253 -15.09 -5.15 17.61
N ILE A 254 -15.59 -4.63 18.74
CA ILE A 254 -15.99 -3.22 18.84
C ILE A 254 -14.76 -2.31 18.69
N ALA A 255 -13.65 -2.61 19.38
CA ALA A 255 -12.42 -1.84 19.28
C ALA A 255 -11.86 -1.81 17.84
N ALA A 256 -11.92 -2.94 17.12
CA ALA A 256 -11.49 -3.03 15.73
C ALA A 256 -12.34 -2.15 14.80
N GLU A 257 -13.67 -2.15 14.98
CA GLU A 257 -14.57 -1.29 14.20
C GLU A 257 -14.40 0.18 14.56
N MET A 258 -14.22 0.51 15.84
CA MET A 258 -13.94 1.87 16.29
C MET A 258 -12.64 2.42 15.66
N LEU A 259 -11.55 1.65 15.72
CA LEU A 259 -10.23 2.07 15.23
C LEU A 259 -10.12 2.07 13.71
N ALA A 260 -11.01 1.36 13.00
CA ALA A 260 -11.12 1.46 11.55
C ALA A 260 -11.66 2.83 11.09
N VAL A 261 -12.39 3.55 11.96
CA VAL A 261 -12.90 4.89 11.67
C VAL A 261 -11.83 5.94 11.99
N ARG A 262 -11.41 6.69 10.97
CA ARG A 262 -10.32 7.68 11.08
C ARG A 262 -10.58 8.76 12.15
N ALA A 263 -11.83 9.24 12.26
CA ALA A 263 -12.19 10.27 13.25
C ALA A 263 -12.01 9.76 14.69
N ASN A 264 -12.41 8.52 14.95
CA ASN A 264 -12.25 7.87 16.26
C ASN A 264 -10.76 7.67 16.58
N LEU A 265 -9.97 7.22 15.61
CA LEU A 265 -8.52 7.06 15.79
C LEU A 265 -7.85 8.39 16.17
N ALA A 266 -8.21 9.48 15.50
CA ALA A 266 -7.68 10.82 15.83
C ALA A 266 -8.10 11.27 17.24
N GLU A 267 -9.34 11.00 17.67
CA GLU A 267 -9.79 11.31 19.02
C GLU A 267 -9.06 10.47 20.09
N ILE A 268 -8.82 9.18 19.81
CA ILE A 268 -8.13 8.25 20.71
C ILE A 268 -6.66 8.66 20.90
N LEU A 269 -5.98 9.00 19.80
CA LEU A 269 -4.55 9.36 19.81
C LEU A 269 -4.30 10.81 20.23
N GLY A 270 -5.25 11.71 19.96
CA GLY A 270 -5.17 13.13 20.25
C GLY A 270 -5.23 14.01 18.97
N PRO A 271 -5.79 15.24 19.07
CA PRO A 271 -6.19 16.04 17.92
C PRO A 271 -5.03 16.72 17.14
N SER A 272 -3.78 16.60 17.59
CA SER A 272 -2.63 17.34 17.04
C SER A 272 -1.73 16.52 16.11
N LEU A 273 -2.05 15.25 15.86
CA LEU A 273 -1.19 14.39 15.05
C LEU A 273 -1.50 14.55 13.56
N ASP A 274 -0.46 14.85 12.79
CA ASP A 274 -0.51 14.66 11.34
C ASP A 274 -0.69 13.17 10.99
N HIS A 275 -0.90 12.87 9.71
CA HIS A 275 -1.17 11.50 9.28
C HIS A 275 0.00 10.56 9.55
N GLY A 276 1.25 11.00 9.31
CA GLY A 276 2.44 10.22 9.61
C GLY A 276 2.61 9.94 11.10
N ALA A 277 2.41 10.95 11.94
CA ALA A 277 2.50 10.86 13.39
C ALA A 277 1.42 9.92 13.95
N SER A 278 0.21 9.97 13.37
CA SER A 278 -0.86 9.04 13.70
C SER A 278 -0.46 7.59 13.38
N LEU A 279 0.14 7.33 12.22
CA LEU A 279 0.63 5.98 11.88
C LEU A 279 1.76 5.54 12.81
N ALA A 280 2.70 6.43 13.15
CA ALA A 280 3.79 6.12 14.07
C ALA A 280 3.27 5.76 15.47
N ALA A 281 2.25 6.48 15.96
CA ALA A 281 1.57 6.16 17.20
C ALA A 281 0.86 4.80 17.16
N VAL A 282 0.21 4.45 16.04
CA VAL A 282 -0.40 3.12 15.85
C VAL A 282 0.67 2.02 15.83
N VAL A 283 1.80 2.23 15.15
CA VAL A 283 2.90 1.26 15.16
C VAL A 283 3.44 1.09 16.58
N ARG A 284 3.59 2.18 17.36
CA ARG A 284 3.96 2.12 18.78
C ARG A 284 2.94 1.38 19.63
N MET A 285 1.64 1.56 19.39
CA MET A 285 0.59 0.78 20.07
C MET A 285 0.68 -0.71 19.74
N VAL A 286 0.89 -1.04 18.48
CA VAL A 286 0.88 -2.42 18.00
C VAL A 286 2.16 -3.15 18.43
N ALA A 287 3.31 -2.49 18.36
CA ALA A 287 4.66 -3.03 18.60
C ALA A 287 5.44 -2.19 19.63
N PRO A 288 4.94 -2.02 20.87
CA PRO A 288 5.56 -1.09 21.82
C PRO A 288 6.97 -1.53 22.21
N ARG A 289 7.22 -2.83 22.39
CA ARG A 289 8.54 -3.34 22.81
C ARG A 289 9.62 -3.05 21.76
N GLU A 290 9.30 -3.25 20.49
CA GLU A 290 10.21 -3.01 19.37
C GLU A 290 10.49 -1.51 19.22
N VAL A 291 9.45 -0.68 19.32
CA VAL A 291 9.59 0.78 19.23
C VAL A 291 10.39 1.35 20.40
N GLU A 292 10.14 0.93 21.63
CA GLU A 292 10.91 1.39 22.81
C GLU A 292 12.39 0.98 22.71
N ARG A 293 12.70 -0.20 22.17
CA ARG A 293 14.09 -0.62 21.90
C ARG A 293 14.77 0.29 20.88
N LEU A 294 14.07 0.64 19.80
CA LEU A 294 14.60 1.55 18.79
C LEU A 294 14.84 2.95 19.35
N ILE A 295 13.91 3.46 20.17
CA ILE A 295 14.08 4.74 20.88
C ILE A 295 15.30 4.69 21.83
N GLY A 296 15.53 3.57 22.51
CA GLY A 296 16.71 3.38 23.34
C GLY A 296 18.04 3.41 22.58
N LEU A 297 18.04 2.97 21.30
CA LEU A 297 19.21 3.01 20.42
C LEU A 297 19.41 4.40 19.79
N ASP A 298 18.34 5.06 19.38
CA ASP A 298 18.35 6.42 18.86
C ASP A 298 17.24 7.27 19.52
N PRO A 299 17.58 8.08 20.53
CA PRO A 299 16.63 8.94 21.23
C PRO A 299 15.91 9.94 20.31
N ARG A 300 16.47 10.26 19.14
CA ARG A 300 15.82 11.17 18.18
C ARG A 300 14.53 10.58 17.61
N MET A 301 14.41 9.25 17.57
CA MET A 301 13.17 8.58 17.13
C MET A 301 11.97 8.91 18.02
N ALA A 302 12.18 9.27 19.29
CA ALA A 302 11.11 9.69 20.18
C ALA A 302 10.41 10.97 19.71
N LEU A 303 11.13 11.86 19.00
CA LEU A 303 10.55 13.09 18.44
C LEU A 303 9.59 12.80 17.28
N MET A 304 9.80 11.68 16.58
CA MET A 304 9.02 11.27 15.41
C MET A 304 7.94 10.24 15.74
N THR A 305 7.98 9.69 16.95
CA THR A 305 7.07 8.63 17.40
C THR A 305 6.32 9.12 18.63
N PRO A 306 5.10 9.68 18.46
CA PRO A 306 4.34 10.25 19.57
C PRO A 306 4.19 9.27 20.74
N ALA A 307 4.19 9.81 21.95
CA ALA A 307 3.79 9.04 23.12
C ALA A 307 2.31 8.67 23.00
N VAL A 308 2.00 7.43 23.35
CA VAL A 308 0.64 6.93 23.40
C VAL A 308 0.23 6.94 24.87
N GLU A 309 -0.88 7.60 25.19
CA GLU A 309 -1.31 7.83 26.57
C GLU A 309 -2.76 7.39 26.82
N GLY A 310 -3.09 7.14 28.10
CA GLY A 310 -4.45 6.82 28.54
C GLY A 310 -5.00 5.52 27.93
N PRO A 311 -6.23 5.51 27.39
CA PRO A 311 -6.85 4.29 26.87
C PRO A 311 -6.06 3.64 25.73
N ALA A 312 -5.40 4.44 24.89
CA ALA A 312 -4.56 3.95 23.80
C ALA A 312 -3.30 3.23 24.33
N ALA A 313 -2.73 3.69 25.45
CA ALA A 313 -1.59 3.03 26.10
C ALA A 313 -2.00 1.70 26.74
N ARG A 314 -3.15 1.68 27.44
CA ARG A 314 -3.76 0.44 27.97
C ARG A 314 -3.98 -0.57 26.85
N LEU A 315 -4.54 -0.14 25.73
CA LEU A 315 -4.72 -0.98 24.55
C LEU A 315 -3.38 -1.50 24.01
N GLY A 316 -2.37 -0.64 23.89
CA GLY A 316 -1.03 -1.05 23.44
C GLY A 316 -0.39 -2.13 24.32
N ALA A 317 -0.56 -2.04 25.64
CA ALA A 317 -0.08 -3.07 26.57
C ALA A 317 -0.77 -4.42 26.33
N ARG A 318 -2.10 -4.43 26.07
CA ARG A 318 -2.88 -5.63 25.76
C ARG A 318 -2.50 -6.24 24.41
N LEU A 319 -2.25 -5.40 23.39
CA LEU A 319 -1.75 -5.84 22.07
C LEU A 319 -0.38 -6.51 22.19
N ALA A 320 0.53 -5.93 22.98
CA ALA A 320 1.84 -6.53 23.24
C ALA A 320 1.76 -7.84 24.04
N GLY A 321 0.74 -7.98 24.89
CA GLY A 321 0.42 -9.21 25.61
C GLY A 321 -0.21 -10.30 24.75
N GLY A 322 -0.57 -10.01 23.50
CA GLY A 322 -1.22 -10.98 22.61
C GLY A 322 -2.68 -11.26 22.94
N GLU A 323 -3.32 -10.41 23.75
CA GLU A 323 -4.72 -10.60 24.18
C GLU A 323 -5.73 -10.27 23.08
N LEU A 324 -5.32 -9.46 22.08
CA LEU A 324 -6.18 -8.93 21.01
C LEU A 324 -5.56 -9.19 19.61
N PRO A 325 -5.49 -10.45 19.17
CA PRO A 325 -4.78 -10.83 17.94
C PRO A 325 -5.47 -10.33 16.64
N GLN A 326 -6.80 -10.31 16.58
CA GLN A 326 -7.55 -9.84 15.41
C GLN A 326 -7.39 -8.33 15.22
N LEU A 327 -7.45 -7.58 16.32
CA LEU A 327 -7.24 -6.14 16.31
C LEU A 327 -5.80 -5.81 15.92
N SER A 328 -4.82 -6.51 16.49
CA SER A 328 -3.40 -6.35 16.14
C SER A 328 -3.17 -6.55 14.63
N ALA A 329 -3.75 -7.61 14.05
CA ALA A 329 -3.65 -7.87 12.62
C ALA A 329 -4.39 -6.83 11.78
N SER A 330 -5.55 -6.33 12.24
CA SER A 330 -6.30 -5.29 11.56
C SER A 330 -5.55 -3.96 11.52
N LEU A 331 -4.95 -3.55 12.63
CA LEU A 331 -4.13 -2.33 12.73
C LEU A 331 -2.88 -2.43 11.86
N ALA A 332 -2.20 -3.59 11.86
CA ALA A 332 -1.04 -3.81 11.01
C ALA A 332 -1.38 -3.67 9.51
N ARG A 333 -2.47 -4.30 9.05
CA ARG A 333 -2.97 -4.14 7.66
C ARG A 333 -3.45 -2.73 7.35
N MET A 334 -3.97 -2.01 8.34
CA MET A 334 -4.35 -0.61 8.17
C MET A 334 -3.12 0.26 7.94
N VAL A 335 -2.05 0.08 8.73
CA VAL A 335 -0.80 0.84 8.55
C VAL A 335 -0.20 0.58 7.17
N THR A 336 -0.11 -0.68 6.72
CA THR A 336 0.45 -0.99 5.37
C THR A 336 -0.39 -0.39 4.24
N ARG A 337 -1.72 -0.43 4.35
CA ARG A 337 -2.62 0.19 3.38
C ARG A 337 -2.50 1.70 3.34
N GLU A 338 -2.44 2.37 4.49
CA GLU A 338 -2.27 3.84 4.53
C GLU A 338 -0.89 4.26 4.01
N LEU A 339 0.17 3.47 4.26
CA LEU A 339 1.49 3.68 3.67
C LEU A 339 1.47 3.56 2.13
N ALA A 340 0.78 2.56 1.59
CA ALA A 340 0.62 2.41 0.15
C ALA A 340 -0.31 3.47 -0.49
N SER A 341 -1.03 4.24 0.33
CA SER A 341 -1.98 5.25 -0.15
C SER A 341 -1.26 6.48 -0.74
N PRO A 342 -1.90 7.22 -1.67
CA PRO A 342 -1.34 8.45 -2.23
C PRO A 342 -1.37 9.64 -1.25
N ARG A 343 -1.93 9.47 -0.05
CA ARG A 343 -2.08 10.55 0.92
C ARG A 343 -0.72 10.96 1.47
N ARG A 344 -0.45 12.27 1.52
CA ARG A 344 0.75 12.85 2.15
C ARG A 344 0.74 12.55 3.65
N LEU A 345 1.88 12.10 4.19
CA LEU A 345 2.02 11.86 5.63
C LEU A 345 2.21 13.18 6.37
N ARG A 346 3.00 14.09 5.80
CA ARG A 346 3.18 15.47 6.26
C ARG A 346 3.02 16.46 5.10
N PRO A 347 1.78 16.89 4.79
CA PRO A 347 1.50 17.76 3.65
C PRO A 347 2.31 19.07 3.63
N ASN A 348 2.57 19.64 4.81
CA ASN A 348 3.21 20.95 4.97
C ASN A 348 4.72 20.86 5.26
N ASP A 349 5.27 19.64 5.39
CA ASP A 349 6.66 19.41 5.77
C ASP A 349 7.23 18.19 5.00
N PRO A 350 7.65 18.37 3.73
CA PRO A 350 8.21 17.29 2.93
C PRO A 350 9.50 16.69 3.49
N VAL A 351 10.28 17.48 4.25
CA VAL A 351 11.52 17.00 4.88
C VAL A 351 11.18 16.05 6.03
N GLY A 352 10.28 16.48 6.93
CA GLY A 352 9.80 15.61 8.00
C GLY A 352 8.99 14.42 7.49
N GLU A 353 8.41 14.49 6.28
CA GLU A 353 7.79 13.34 5.63
C GLU A 353 8.79 12.21 5.34
N ILE A 354 10.01 12.55 4.91
CA ILE A 354 11.08 11.56 4.73
C ILE A 354 11.52 11.00 6.09
N ASP A 355 11.64 11.85 7.11
CA ASP A 355 12.07 11.42 8.44
C ASP A 355 11.06 10.48 9.11
N ILE A 356 9.77 10.77 8.97
CA ILE A 356 8.74 9.91 9.53
C ILE A 356 8.63 8.60 8.76
N LEU A 357 8.85 8.61 7.45
CA LEU A 357 8.91 7.39 6.64
C LEU A 357 10.07 6.49 7.04
N ARG A 358 11.25 7.05 7.25
CA ARG A 358 12.42 6.31 7.75
C ARG A 358 12.13 5.70 9.13
N THR A 359 11.54 6.49 10.02
CA THR A 359 11.14 6.04 11.37
C THR A 359 10.16 4.86 11.28
N LEU A 360 9.13 4.97 10.45
CA LEU A 360 8.15 3.92 10.21
C LEU A 360 8.79 2.68 9.59
N ALA A 361 9.74 2.84 8.65
CA ALA A 361 10.46 1.72 8.04
C ALA A 361 11.27 0.94 9.06
N MET A 362 12.00 1.63 9.93
CA MET A 362 12.76 1.01 11.02
C MET A 362 11.84 0.28 12.00
N ALA A 363 10.75 0.93 12.44
CA ALA A 363 9.81 0.35 13.40
C ALA A 363 9.06 -0.87 12.85
N LEU A 364 8.58 -0.81 11.61
CA LEU A 364 7.88 -1.93 10.96
C LEU A 364 8.83 -3.08 10.63
N THR A 365 10.08 -2.80 10.25
CA THR A 365 11.09 -3.83 10.02
C THR A 365 11.46 -4.53 11.32
N ALA A 366 11.62 -3.79 12.42
CA ALA A 366 11.88 -4.38 13.74
C ALA A 366 10.70 -5.22 14.25
N ALA A 367 9.47 -4.86 13.87
CA ALA A 367 8.25 -5.60 14.21
C ALA A 367 7.88 -6.72 13.21
N ALA A 368 8.64 -6.87 12.12
CA ALA A 368 8.39 -7.89 11.11
C ALA A 368 8.54 -9.31 11.69
N GLY A 369 7.74 -10.25 11.18
CA GLY A 369 7.66 -11.63 11.67
C GLY A 369 6.64 -11.86 12.78
N ARG A 370 6.16 -10.81 13.47
CA ARG A 370 5.08 -10.93 14.46
C ARG A 370 3.69 -10.74 13.86
N LEU A 371 3.53 -9.73 13.01
CA LEU A 371 2.22 -9.31 12.48
C LEU A 371 2.19 -9.11 10.97
N LEU A 372 3.34 -8.75 10.40
CA LEU A 372 3.55 -8.58 8.98
C LEU A 372 4.81 -9.36 8.61
N THR A 373 4.83 -9.93 7.43
CA THR A 373 6.04 -10.48 6.84
C THR A 373 6.97 -9.34 6.43
N LEU A 374 8.27 -9.63 6.35
CA LEU A 374 9.24 -8.64 5.85
C LEU A 374 8.92 -8.21 4.40
N GLU A 375 8.40 -9.13 3.60
CA GLU A 375 7.99 -8.87 2.21
C GLU A 375 6.82 -7.88 2.14
N GLU A 376 5.79 -8.04 2.97
CA GLU A 376 4.67 -7.09 3.04
C GLU A 376 5.13 -5.68 3.41
N VAL A 377 6.07 -5.57 4.36
CA VAL A 377 6.66 -4.29 4.76
C VAL A 377 7.44 -3.68 3.59
N GLN A 378 8.32 -4.46 2.94
CA GLN A 378 9.09 -4.01 1.79
C GLN A 378 8.19 -3.53 0.64
N ASN A 379 7.16 -4.29 0.30
CA ASN A 379 6.21 -3.93 -0.76
C ASN A 379 5.48 -2.62 -0.45
N ALA A 380 5.04 -2.40 0.80
CA ALA A 380 4.41 -1.15 1.20
C ALA A 380 5.34 0.06 1.03
N PHE A 381 6.63 -0.07 1.35
CA PHE A 381 7.61 1.01 1.15
C PHE A 381 7.98 1.23 -0.31
N VAL A 382 8.00 0.18 -1.13
CA VAL A 382 8.19 0.29 -2.59
C VAL A 382 7.03 1.06 -3.22
N ASP A 383 5.80 0.76 -2.82
CA ASP A 383 4.61 1.50 -3.27
C ASP A 383 4.63 2.94 -2.78
N ARG A 384 4.96 3.17 -1.50
CA ARG A 384 5.08 4.53 -0.96
C ARG A 384 6.12 5.36 -1.70
N SER A 385 7.25 4.75 -2.04
CA SER A 385 8.36 5.41 -2.72
C SER A 385 7.98 5.97 -4.09
N LYS A 386 6.94 5.42 -4.76
CA LYS A 386 6.39 5.97 -6.00
C LYS A 386 5.92 7.42 -5.83
N SER A 387 5.31 7.74 -4.68
CA SER A 387 4.82 9.09 -4.37
C SER A 387 5.96 10.10 -4.14
N LEU A 388 7.08 9.65 -3.58
CA LEU A 388 8.23 10.50 -3.23
C LEU A 388 9.04 10.96 -4.45
N VAL A 389 8.95 10.22 -5.56
CA VAL A 389 9.69 10.53 -6.80
C VAL A 389 8.85 11.31 -7.82
N THR A 390 7.63 11.70 -7.46
CA THR A 390 6.76 12.52 -8.31
C THR A 390 7.26 13.96 -8.41
N PRO A 391 7.04 14.65 -9.54
CA PRO A 391 7.42 16.06 -9.70
C PRO A 391 6.86 16.96 -8.60
N ASP A 392 5.61 16.73 -8.18
CA ASP A 392 4.94 17.52 -7.15
C ASP A 392 5.62 17.38 -5.79
N PHE A 393 5.98 16.17 -5.39
CA PHE A 393 6.69 15.94 -4.13
C PHE A 393 8.11 16.53 -4.19
N VAL A 394 8.87 16.21 -5.24
CA VAL A 394 10.26 16.66 -5.38
C VAL A 394 10.32 18.19 -5.43
N GLY A 395 9.44 18.83 -6.20
CA GLY A 395 9.35 20.28 -6.27
C GLY A 395 8.98 20.93 -4.94
N ALA A 396 8.14 20.31 -4.13
CA ALA A 396 7.86 20.80 -2.77
C ALA A 396 9.06 20.58 -1.82
N TYR A 397 9.75 19.45 -1.95
CA TYR A 397 10.87 19.03 -1.11
C TYR A 397 12.11 19.91 -1.29
N VAL A 398 12.42 20.33 -2.52
CA VAL A 398 13.58 21.19 -2.80
C VAL A 398 13.26 22.69 -2.77
N ARG A 399 11.98 23.08 -2.63
CA ARG A 399 11.50 24.46 -2.77
C ARG A 399 12.28 25.50 -1.94
N GLN A 400 12.65 25.13 -0.72
CA GLN A 400 13.30 26.03 0.23
C GLN A 400 14.84 25.98 0.16
N CYS A 401 15.41 25.29 -0.84
CA CYS A 401 16.86 25.20 -1.00
C CYS A 401 17.45 26.54 -1.46
N PRO A 402 18.36 27.15 -0.67
CA PRO A 402 18.98 28.42 -1.06
C PRO A 402 19.94 28.26 -2.24
N THR A 403 20.58 27.09 -2.39
CA THR A 403 21.60 26.80 -3.42
C THR A 403 21.31 25.49 -4.13
N ALA A 404 21.76 25.38 -5.38
CA ALA A 404 21.70 24.12 -6.13
C ALA A 404 22.53 23.01 -5.47
N LEU A 405 23.56 23.37 -4.70
CA LEU A 405 24.33 22.40 -3.91
C LEU A 405 23.49 21.81 -2.77
N SER A 406 22.75 22.65 -2.03
CA SER A 406 21.82 22.16 -0.99
C SER A 406 20.69 21.32 -1.57
N GLU A 407 20.24 21.65 -2.80
CA GLU A 407 19.29 20.85 -3.55
C GLU A 407 19.86 19.46 -3.89
N ALA A 408 21.10 19.38 -4.38
CA ALA A 408 21.78 18.11 -4.65
C ALA A 408 21.98 17.26 -3.39
N GLU A 409 22.29 17.87 -2.24
CA GLU A 409 22.40 17.18 -0.95
C GLU A 409 21.05 16.61 -0.51
N LEU A 410 19.96 17.39 -0.61
CA LEU A 410 18.61 16.90 -0.30
C LEU A 410 18.16 15.79 -1.24
N LEU A 411 18.44 15.91 -2.54
CA LEU A 411 18.12 14.88 -3.53
C LEU A 411 18.94 13.60 -3.29
N THR A 412 20.18 13.71 -2.82
CA THR A 412 20.97 12.56 -2.37
C THR A 412 20.28 11.85 -1.19
N ARG A 413 19.83 12.61 -0.19
CA ARG A 413 19.02 12.08 0.92
C ARG A 413 17.71 11.46 0.45
N LEU A 414 17.05 12.02 -0.57
CA LEU A 414 15.87 11.39 -1.17
C LEU A 414 16.21 10.02 -1.75
N CYS A 415 17.30 9.91 -2.50
CA CYS A 415 17.76 8.64 -3.05
C CYS A 415 18.04 7.58 -1.96
N GLU A 416 18.54 7.99 -0.79
CA GLU A 416 18.76 7.08 0.37
C GLU A 416 17.47 6.50 0.94
N ASN A 417 16.37 7.25 0.87
CA ASN A 417 15.09 6.89 1.51
C ASN A 417 14.07 6.29 0.54
N VAL A 418 14.44 6.13 -0.73
CA VAL A 418 13.60 5.53 -1.75
C VAL A 418 13.93 4.05 -1.90
N THR A 419 12.89 3.22 -1.89
CA THR A 419 13.00 1.76 -2.03
C THR A 419 12.42 1.28 -3.36
N GLY A 420 12.98 0.19 -3.88
CA GLY A 420 12.62 -0.39 -5.18
C GLY A 420 13.47 0.17 -6.34
N GLY A 421 13.90 -0.72 -7.24
CA GLY A 421 14.84 -0.37 -8.32
C GLY A 421 14.31 0.70 -9.28
N ALA A 422 13.03 0.66 -9.65
CA ALA A 422 12.43 1.67 -10.52
C ALA A 422 12.37 3.05 -9.85
N ASN A 423 12.03 3.10 -8.56
CA ASN A 423 11.98 4.35 -7.81
C ASN A 423 13.39 4.91 -7.57
N LYS A 424 14.39 4.06 -7.26
CA LYS A 424 15.79 4.49 -7.15
C LYS A 424 16.29 5.12 -8.46
N ARG A 425 15.99 4.52 -9.61
CA ARG A 425 16.29 5.12 -10.93
C ARG A 425 15.58 6.47 -11.12
N ALA A 426 14.33 6.58 -10.68
CA ALA A 426 13.58 7.84 -10.78
C ALA A 426 14.18 8.94 -9.89
N ALA A 427 14.52 8.63 -8.64
CA ALA A 427 15.21 9.55 -7.74
C ALA A 427 16.58 9.96 -8.29
N ALA A 428 17.34 9.00 -8.83
CA ALA A 428 18.64 9.26 -9.45
C ALA A 428 18.56 10.21 -10.66
N ARG A 429 17.48 10.15 -11.46
CA ARG A 429 17.26 11.12 -12.55
C ARG A 429 17.13 12.55 -12.05
N TRP A 430 16.42 12.77 -10.94
CA TRP A 430 16.31 14.11 -10.32
C TRP A 430 17.68 14.62 -9.86
N LEU A 431 18.44 13.77 -9.16
CA LEU A 431 19.78 14.11 -8.70
C LEU A 431 20.73 14.38 -9.87
N SER A 432 20.72 13.53 -10.90
CA SER A 432 21.54 13.70 -12.10
C SER A 432 21.23 15.00 -12.82
N ALA A 433 19.94 15.39 -12.92
CA ALA A 433 19.54 16.65 -13.54
C ALA A 433 20.04 17.86 -12.74
N CYS A 434 19.96 17.80 -11.40
CA CYS A 434 20.48 18.86 -10.53
C CYS A 434 22.01 19.00 -10.63
N VAL A 435 22.74 17.88 -10.55
CA VAL A 435 24.21 17.84 -10.61
C VAL A 435 24.75 18.29 -11.97
N ALA A 436 24.06 17.96 -13.06
CA ALA A 436 24.42 18.39 -14.40
C ALA A 436 23.88 19.79 -14.76
N SER A 437 23.24 20.50 -13.82
CA SER A 437 22.62 21.79 -14.12
C SER A 437 23.66 22.91 -14.26
N VAL A 438 23.40 23.81 -15.22
CA VAL A 438 24.17 25.05 -15.40
C VAL A 438 24.08 25.93 -14.15
N ARG A 439 22.97 25.86 -13.41
CA ARG A 439 22.80 26.57 -12.14
C ARG A 439 23.85 26.13 -11.12
N LEU A 440 24.00 24.82 -10.87
CA LEU A 440 25.00 24.31 -9.95
C LEU A 440 26.41 24.70 -10.39
N GLU A 441 26.71 24.54 -11.69
CA GLU A 441 28.01 24.91 -12.23
C GLU A 441 28.33 26.40 -12.02
N SER A 442 27.37 27.29 -12.32
CA SER A 442 27.56 28.74 -12.16
C SER A 442 27.72 29.15 -10.69
N GLU A 443 26.88 28.64 -9.78
CA GLU A 443 26.99 28.90 -8.33
C GLU A 443 28.34 28.42 -7.78
N MET A 444 28.81 27.26 -8.23
CA MET A 444 30.09 26.71 -7.79
C MET A 444 31.29 27.49 -8.34
N ARG A 445 31.21 28.03 -9.56
CA ARG A 445 32.27 28.87 -10.17
C ARG A 445 32.31 30.30 -9.60
N GLN A 446 31.17 30.84 -9.14
CA GLN A 446 31.10 32.21 -8.60
C GLN A 446 32.01 32.42 -7.39
N SER A 447 32.91 33.40 -7.48
CA SER A 447 33.76 33.82 -6.37
C SER A 447 33.18 35.06 -5.72
N ALA A 448 32.76 34.96 -4.46
CA ALA A 448 32.25 36.09 -3.67
C ALA A 448 33.26 36.48 -2.58
N PRO A 449 33.51 37.78 -2.32
CA PRO A 449 34.32 38.22 -1.19
C PRO A 449 33.76 37.68 0.14
N GLY A 450 34.57 36.95 0.90
CA GLY A 450 34.13 36.27 2.14
C GLY A 450 33.37 34.96 1.92
N GLY A 451 33.20 34.52 0.67
CA GLY A 451 32.61 33.22 0.33
C GLY A 451 33.57 32.04 0.46
N PRO A 452 33.09 30.79 0.25
CA PRO A 452 33.90 29.60 0.39
C PRO A 452 35.03 29.57 -0.65
N SER A 453 36.24 29.25 -0.18
CA SER A 453 37.42 29.06 -1.03
C SER A 453 37.23 27.87 -1.99
N VAL A 454 38.00 27.85 -3.09
CA VAL A 454 37.94 26.73 -4.05
C VAL A 454 38.28 25.39 -3.39
N SER A 455 39.22 25.37 -2.43
CA SER A 455 39.53 24.17 -1.64
C SER A 455 38.33 23.68 -0.84
N GLN A 456 37.54 24.59 -0.23
CA GLN A 456 36.32 24.23 0.48
C GLN A 456 35.23 23.73 -0.48
N LYS A 457 35.08 24.36 -1.65
CA LYS A 457 34.14 23.92 -2.69
C LYS A 457 34.45 22.50 -3.19
N LEU A 458 35.72 22.20 -3.46
CA LEU A 458 36.17 20.87 -3.84
C LEU A 458 35.92 19.84 -2.74
N LEU A 459 36.16 20.21 -1.47
CA LEU A 459 35.85 19.35 -0.33
C LEU A 459 34.36 19.02 -0.23
N VAL A 460 33.47 19.99 -0.48
CA VAL A 460 32.01 19.75 -0.46
C VAL A 460 31.59 18.84 -1.62
N LEU A 461 32.13 19.04 -2.84
CA LEU A 461 31.86 18.13 -3.96
C LEU A 461 32.39 16.71 -3.69
N ALA A 462 33.54 16.58 -3.03
CA ALA A 462 34.09 15.29 -2.62
C ALA A 462 33.17 14.57 -1.61
N ARG A 463 32.60 15.32 -0.65
CA ARG A 463 31.60 14.80 0.29
C ARG A 463 30.33 14.36 -0.44
N LEU A 464 29.80 15.19 -1.34
CA LEU A 464 28.63 14.85 -2.14
C LEU A 464 28.85 13.57 -2.96
N GLN A 465 29.99 13.44 -3.65
CA GLN A 465 30.31 12.24 -4.43
C GLN A 465 30.39 10.99 -3.56
N ARG A 466 30.95 11.09 -2.34
CA ARG A 466 30.96 9.98 -1.38
C ARG A 466 29.57 9.60 -0.91
N SER A 467 28.72 10.60 -0.60
CA SER A 467 27.33 10.35 -0.22
C SER A 467 26.58 9.63 -1.34
N VAL A 468 26.72 10.05 -2.60
CA VAL A 468 26.10 9.39 -3.77
C VAL A 468 26.48 7.91 -3.86
N ARG A 469 27.75 7.57 -3.65
CA ARG A 469 28.23 6.17 -3.64
C ARG A 469 27.68 5.36 -2.47
N ALA A 470 27.40 6.00 -1.34
CA ALA A 470 26.81 5.34 -0.19
C ALA A 470 25.31 4.99 -0.38
N VAL A 471 24.61 5.69 -1.30
CA VAL A 471 23.16 5.50 -1.54
C VAL A 471 22.82 4.18 -2.24
N GLN A 472 23.81 3.46 -2.76
CA GLN A 472 23.63 2.20 -3.50
C GLN A 472 22.64 2.36 -4.66
N LEU A 473 22.92 3.30 -5.55
CA LEU A 473 22.19 3.48 -6.81
C LEU A 473 22.53 2.35 -7.79
N GLY A 474 21.83 2.27 -8.93
CA GLY A 474 22.25 1.37 -10.00
C GLY A 474 23.62 1.80 -10.55
N GLU A 475 24.46 0.84 -10.97
CA GLU A 475 25.85 1.13 -11.40
C GLU A 475 25.94 2.24 -12.46
N LEU A 476 25.01 2.25 -13.42
CA LEU A 476 24.98 3.27 -14.48
C LEU A 476 24.70 4.66 -13.91
N ASP A 477 23.66 4.79 -13.08
CA ASP A 477 23.25 6.06 -12.48
C ASP A 477 24.33 6.60 -11.54
N GLU A 478 24.91 5.73 -10.71
CA GLU A 478 26.00 6.10 -9.79
C GLU A 478 27.22 6.62 -10.57
N ARG A 479 27.64 5.90 -11.63
CA ARG A 479 28.78 6.31 -12.47
C ARG A 479 28.50 7.63 -13.16
N GLN A 480 27.31 7.83 -13.72
CA GLN A 480 26.94 9.06 -14.41
C GLN A 480 27.00 10.27 -13.46
N ILE A 481 26.36 10.17 -12.30
CA ILE A 481 26.31 11.24 -11.31
C ILE A 481 27.72 11.50 -10.75
N SER A 482 28.47 10.45 -10.40
CA SER A 482 29.84 10.59 -9.89
C SER A 482 30.77 11.25 -10.92
N THR A 483 30.62 10.91 -12.20
CA THR A 483 31.41 11.51 -13.29
C THR A 483 31.09 12.99 -13.45
N ALA A 484 29.81 13.37 -13.38
CA ALA A 484 29.39 14.78 -13.45
C ALA A 484 29.96 15.60 -12.29
N ILE A 485 29.90 15.09 -11.04
CA ILE A 485 30.51 15.75 -9.87
C ILE A 485 32.02 15.89 -10.05
N GLY A 486 32.69 14.83 -10.53
CA GLY A 486 34.12 14.81 -10.79
C GLY A 486 34.54 15.82 -11.86
N ALA A 487 33.77 15.92 -12.95
CA ALA A 487 34.01 16.89 -14.02
C ALA A 487 33.90 18.33 -13.51
N LEU A 488 32.88 18.65 -12.71
CA LEU A 488 32.72 19.96 -12.07
C LEU A 488 33.88 20.27 -11.10
N GLY A 489 34.33 19.31 -10.30
CA GLY A 489 35.53 19.49 -9.49
C GLY A 489 36.78 19.73 -10.34
N GLY A 490 36.87 19.07 -11.49
CA GLY A 490 37.90 19.28 -12.49
C GLY A 490 37.92 20.69 -13.06
N THR A 491 36.77 21.27 -13.38
CA THR A 491 36.70 22.64 -13.91
C THR A 491 37.06 23.67 -12.84
N LEU A 492 36.55 23.51 -11.62
CA LEU A 492 36.87 24.41 -10.49
C LEU A 492 38.36 24.42 -10.13
N GLU A 493 38.99 23.25 -10.10
CA GLU A 493 40.42 23.14 -9.84
C GLU A 493 41.23 23.85 -10.92
N ALA A 494 40.88 23.63 -12.19
CA ALA A 494 41.58 24.22 -13.34
C ALA A 494 41.43 25.74 -13.39
N ASP A 495 40.22 26.27 -13.18
CA ASP A 495 39.93 27.71 -13.19
C ASP A 495 40.72 28.45 -12.09
N ALA A 496 40.89 27.82 -10.92
CA ALA A 496 41.63 28.40 -9.80
C ALA A 496 43.15 28.16 -9.87
N GLY A 497 43.59 27.18 -10.67
CA GLY A 497 44.97 26.70 -10.70
C GLY A 497 45.44 26.17 -9.35
N LEU A 498 44.56 25.49 -8.60
CA LEU A 498 44.83 25.10 -7.22
C LEU A 498 46.06 24.19 -7.09
N LEU A 499 46.24 23.24 -8.01
CA LEU A 499 47.44 22.38 -8.01
C LEU A 499 48.73 23.18 -8.21
N ALA A 500 48.71 24.19 -9.06
CA ALA A 500 49.85 25.09 -9.25
C ALA A 500 50.13 25.93 -7.99
N GLN A 501 49.08 26.34 -7.27
CA GLN A 501 49.22 27.04 -5.99
C GLN A 501 49.84 26.14 -4.91
N ILE A 502 49.42 24.88 -4.82
CA ILE A 502 50.03 23.89 -3.90
C ILE A 502 51.51 23.70 -4.22
N GLY A 503 51.88 23.59 -5.50
CA GLY A 503 53.28 23.50 -5.92
C GLY A 503 54.13 24.70 -5.49
N ARG A 504 53.58 25.91 -5.59
CA ARG A 504 54.26 27.18 -5.24
C ARG A 504 54.20 27.54 -3.76
N ALA A 505 53.38 26.87 -2.95
CA ALA A 505 53.21 27.18 -1.54
C ALA A 505 54.53 27.10 -0.76
N GLN A 506 54.71 27.94 0.25
CA GLN A 506 55.82 27.86 1.20
C GLN A 506 55.53 26.78 2.26
N ALA A 507 55.41 25.53 1.81
CA ALA A 507 55.20 24.35 2.64
C ALA A 507 56.30 23.32 2.38
N THR A 508 56.54 22.43 3.35
CA THR A 508 57.51 21.34 3.19
C THR A 508 57.10 20.42 2.03
N PRO A 509 58.07 19.77 1.35
CA PRO A 509 57.76 18.83 0.27
C PRO A 509 56.79 17.71 0.69
N VAL A 510 56.93 17.21 1.94
CA VAL A 510 56.04 16.20 2.52
C VAL A 510 54.61 16.74 2.68
N GLN A 511 54.43 17.95 3.22
CA GLN A 511 53.10 18.56 3.34
C GLN A 511 52.40 18.78 1.99
N LYS A 512 53.15 19.19 0.96
CA LYS A 512 52.64 19.34 -0.41
C LYS A 512 52.21 17.99 -0.98
N LEU A 513 53.03 16.97 -0.80
CA LEU A 513 52.72 15.61 -1.20
C LEU A 513 51.45 15.10 -0.50
N THR A 514 51.35 15.22 0.82
CA THR A 514 50.16 14.83 1.59
C THR A 514 48.89 15.53 1.08
N ALA A 515 48.96 16.82 0.75
CA ALA A 515 47.83 17.55 0.19
C ALA A 515 47.36 16.99 -1.17
N LEU A 516 48.30 16.66 -2.07
CA LEU A 516 48.01 16.03 -3.37
C LEU A 516 47.44 14.61 -3.22
N MET A 517 47.89 13.87 -2.20
CA MET A 517 47.39 12.52 -1.91
C MET A 517 45.96 12.54 -1.39
N LYS A 518 45.63 13.48 -0.50
CA LYS A 518 44.25 13.70 -0.04
C LYS A 518 43.30 14.03 -1.20
N MET A 519 43.77 14.78 -2.20
CA MET A 519 42.98 15.03 -3.42
C MET A 519 42.82 13.76 -4.27
N THR A 520 43.87 12.94 -4.37
CA THR A 520 43.86 11.69 -5.14
C THR A 520 42.90 10.64 -4.54
N ASN A 521 42.78 10.61 -3.21
CA ASN A 521 41.93 9.67 -2.47
C ASN A 521 40.45 10.09 -2.40
N GLY A 522 40.08 11.25 -2.97
CA GLY A 522 38.70 11.73 -2.88
C GLY A 522 38.36 12.40 -1.55
N GLU A 523 39.35 12.78 -0.74
CA GLU A 523 39.12 13.37 0.58
C GLU A 523 38.90 14.88 0.50
N THR A 524 39.73 15.57 -0.29
CA THR A 524 39.71 17.05 -0.43
C THR A 524 39.26 17.52 -1.81
N ALA A 525 39.14 16.63 -2.79
CA ALA A 525 38.59 16.90 -4.11
C ALA A 525 37.80 15.67 -4.60
N PRO A 526 36.75 15.82 -5.43
CA PRO A 526 36.03 14.68 -5.97
C PRO A 526 36.94 13.88 -6.93
N LEU A 527 36.71 12.57 -6.97
CA LEU A 527 37.39 11.69 -7.92
C LEU A 527 36.97 12.03 -9.35
N GLY A 528 37.93 11.95 -10.28
CA GLY A 528 37.81 12.41 -11.65
C GLY A 528 38.98 13.33 -12.03
N PRO A 529 38.80 14.28 -12.98
CA PRO A 529 39.90 15.04 -13.56
C PRO A 529 40.79 15.80 -12.56
N ALA A 530 40.23 16.35 -11.48
CA ALA A 530 41.02 17.03 -10.44
C ALA A 530 41.93 16.05 -9.67
N ALA A 531 41.39 14.89 -9.28
CA ALA A 531 42.14 13.83 -8.61
C ALA A 531 43.20 13.20 -9.55
N ASP A 532 42.89 13.04 -10.84
CA ASP A 532 43.83 12.50 -11.83
C ASP A 532 45.01 13.44 -12.06
N ARG A 533 44.78 14.75 -12.11
CA ARG A 533 45.85 15.76 -12.18
C ARG A 533 46.66 15.81 -10.88
N ALA A 534 46.01 15.74 -9.73
CA ALA A 534 46.70 15.67 -8.43
C ALA A 534 47.61 14.44 -8.34
N ARG A 535 47.15 13.29 -8.82
CA ARG A 535 47.93 12.05 -8.92
C ARG A 535 49.15 12.24 -9.82
N ALA A 536 48.99 12.87 -10.98
CA ALA A 536 50.10 13.13 -11.90
C ALA A 536 51.18 14.01 -11.26
N GLU A 537 50.79 15.07 -10.53
CA GLU A 537 51.72 15.93 -9.80
C GLU A 537 52.38 15.22 -8.61
N ALA A 538 51.63 14.40 -7.85
CA ALA A 538 52.18 13.60 -6.77
C ALA A 538 53.25 12.61 -7.28
N VAL A 539 52.97 11.92 -8.39
CA VAL A 539 53.94 11.02 -9.03
C VAL A 539 55.19 11.75 -9.50
N LYS A 540 55.08 13.00 -10.00
CA LYS A 540 56.25 13.82 -10.34
C LYS A 540 57.09 14.14 -9.11
N MET A 541 56.47 14.50 -7.98
CA MET A 541 57.18 14.78 -6.73
C MET A 541 57.89 13.54 -6.17
N LEU A 542 57.26 12.37 -6.27
CA LEU A 542 57.83 11.09 -5.80
C LEU A 542 59.02 10.59 -6.61
N ARG A 543 59.25 11.14 -7.81
CA ARG A 543 60.46 10.85 -8.60
C ARG A 543 61.71 11.56 -8.05
N ILE A 544 61.55 12.50 -7.12
CA ILE A 544 62.65 13.20 -6.48
C ILE A 544 63.10 12.37 -5.26
N PRO A 545 64.33 11.84 -5.23
CA PRO A 545 64.79 10.92 -4.18
C PRO A 545 64.67 11.49 -2.76
N GLU A 546 65.01 12.76 -2.60
CA GLU A 546 64.96 13.49 -1.32
C GLU A 546 63.53 13.59 -0.75
N ILE A 547 62.52 13.73 -1.62
CA ILE A 547 61.12 13.80 -1.21
C ILE A 547 60.60 12.41 -0.85
N ARG A 548 61.04 11.38 -1.57
CA ARG A 548 60.68 9.98 -1.28
C ARG A 548 61.25 9.54 0.06
N GLU A 549 62.52 9.81 0.33
CA GLU A 549 63.16 9.51 1.61
C GLU A 549 62.53 10.27 2.78
N ALA A 550 62.18 11.54 2.58
CA ALA A 550 61.47 12.33 3.59
C ALA A 550 60.03 11.85 3.84
N ALA A 551 59.35 11.32 2.81
CA ALA A 551 58.01 10.76 2.93
C ALA A 551 58.01 9.36 3.57
N ASP A 552 59.05 8.56 3.36
CA ASP A 552 59.23 7.25 4.01
C ASP A 552 59.54 7.37 5.50
N ALA A 553 60.17 8.48 5.92
CA ALA A 553 60.43 8.80 7.33
C ALA A 553 59.18 9.28 8.09
N ASP A 554 58.10 9.67 7.39
CA ASP A 554 56.83 10.09 7.97
C ASP A 554 55.82 8.93 7.92
N THR A 555 55.41 8.44 9.10
CA THR A 555 54.53 7.28 9.26
C THR A 555 53.18 7.42 8.54
N GLU A 556 52.60 8.64 8.50
CA GLU A 556 51.29 8.89 7.88
C GLU A 556 51.42 9.03 6.35
N ALA A 557 52.50 9.68 5.89
CA ALA A 557 52.80 9.81 4.48
C ALA A 557 53.22 8.46 3.85
N SER A 558 53.95 7.61 4.57
CA SER A 558 54.42 6.30 4.11
C SER A 558 53.28 5.32 3.82
N ALA A 559 52.26 5.24 4.69
CA ALA A 559 51.09 4.38 4.46
C ALA A 559 50.28 4.83 3.23
N ALA A 560 50.10 6.14 3.07
CA ALA A 560 49.47 6.70 1.89
C ALA A 560 50.32 6.42 0.63
N LEU A 561 51.66 6.47 0.73
CA LEU A 561 52.61 6.26 -0.36
C LEU A 561 52.45 4.87 -0.98
N GLN A 562 52.37 3.85 -0.12
CA GLN A 562 52.24 2.45 -0.53
C GLN A 562 50.97 2.22 -1.36
N SER A 563 49.84 2.82 -0.95
CA SER A 563 48.58 2.73 -1.71
C SER A 563 48.68 3.33 -3.12
N LEU A 564 49.41 4.45 -3.25
CA LEU A 564 49.55 5.17 -4.51
C LEU A 564 50.55 4.49 -5.45
N MET A 565 51.64 3.93 -4.91
CA MET A 565 52.61 3.12 -5.67
C MET A 565 51.98 1.84 -6.22
N GLN A 566 51.14 1.16 -5.42
CA GLN A 566 50.36 0.00 -5.88
C GLN A 566 49.39 0.38 -7.00
N ALA A 567 48.67 1.50 -6.86
CA ALA A 567 47.72 1.97 -7.88
C ALA A 567 48.41 2.47 -9.17
N ALA A 568 49.62 3.04 -9.08
CA ALA A 568 50.37 3.59 -10.21
C ALA A 568 51.26 2.55 -10.95
N ARG A 569 51.31 1.29 -10.48
CA ARG A 569 52.25 0.25 -10.96
C ARG A 569 53.71 0.74 -11.01
N LEU A 570 54.08 1.64 -10.12
CA LEU A 570 55.47 2.06 -9.94
C LEU A 570 56.13 0.97 -9.10
N LYS A 571 57.11 0.26 -9.69
CA LYS A 571 57.88 -0.77 -8.97
C LYS A 571 58.57 -0.12 -7.77
N VAL A 572 58.47 -0.81 -6.63
CA VAL A 572 59.18 -0.53 -5.36
C VAL A 572 60.68 -0.41 -5.61
#